data_AF-A0A3S1F6Q6-F1
#
_entry.id   AF-A0A3S1F6Q6-F1
#
_cell.length_a   1.000
_cell.length_b   1.000
_cell.length_c   1.000
_cell.angle_alpha   90.00
_cell.angle_beta   90.00
_cell.angle_gamma   90.00
#
_symmetry.space_group_name_H-M   'P 1'
#
loop_
_entity.id
_entity.type
_entity.pdbx_description
1 polymer ?
#
loop_
_entity_poly.entity_id
_entity_poly.type
_entity_poly.pdbx_seq_one_letter_code
_entity_poly.pdbx_strand_id
1 'polypeptide(L)'
;PAMVASGPTVPDTGSRADALASISAYGMKLPASVMAHINSPAADAPSPDDERFSRNEVHLIASAGVSLEAAAAEAKRQGVEAVILSDAIEGEAREVGGVHAAIAREVATRNRPFSKPVLVLSGGETTVTLRAKGKGGRNSEFLLAFAIGINGVEGIHALAADTDGIDGSEDNAGAFADGSTVSRMRSAGVDAKAMLAGNNAWTAFNAVGDLFVPGPTGTNVNDLRAILIR
;
A
#
# COMPACT_ATOMS: atom_id res chain seq x y z
N PRO A 1 -15.15 -2.08 -7.56
CA PRO A 1 -14.68 -3.29 -8.30
C PRO A 1 -14.73 -3.17 -9.83
N ALA A 2 -15.59 -2.30 -10.42
CA ALA A 2 -15.71 -2.15 -11.88
C ALA A 2 -14.39 -1.83 -12.61
N MET A 3 -13.40 -1.24 -11.93
CA MET A 3 -12.06 -0.99 -12.49
C MET A 3 -11.20 -2.26 -12.64
N VAL A 4 -11.47 -3.31 -11.84
CA VAL A 4 -10.68 -4.56 -11.84
C VAL A 4 -11.01 -5.34 -13.10
N ALA A 5 -9.99 -5.65 -13.90
CA ALA A 5 -10.13 -6.31 -15.21
C ALA A 5 -11.12 -5.60 -16.17
N SER A 6 -11.33 -4.29 -16.00
CA SER A 6 -12.35 -3.52 -16.72
C SER A 6 -13.79 -4.00 -16.49
N GLY A 7 -14.06 -4.64 -15.33
CA GLY A 7 -15.41 -4.88 -14.84
C GLY A 7 -16.32 -5.68 -15.77
N PRO A 8 -15.87 -6.81 -16.36
CA PRO A 8 -16.63 -7.51 -17.41
C PRO A 8 -18.01 -8.02 -16.95
N THR A 9 -18.21 -8.13 -15.64
CA THR A 9 -19.45 -8.61 -15.00
C THR A 9 -20.07 -7.59 -14.05
N VAL A 10 -19.52 -6.38 -13.99
CA VAL A 10 -19.93 -5.35 -13.04
C VAL A 10 -20.54 -4.19 -13.82
N PRO A 11 -21.78 -3.77 -13.50
CA PRO A 11 -22.37 -2.60 -14.14
C PRO A 11 -21.52 -1.35 -13.89
N ASP A 12 -21.36 -0.53 -14.92
CA ASP A 12 -20.65 0.75 -14.87
C ASP A 12 -21.46 1.84 -15.60
N THR A 13 -21.27 3.09 -15.19
CA THR A 13 -21.91 4.26 -15.77
C THR A 13 -21.13 4.86 -16.95
N GLY A 14 -19.94 4.34 -17.24
CA GLY A 14 -19.10 4.80 -18.35
C GLY A 14 -19.79 4.65 -19.71
N SER A 15 -19.65 5.67 -20.55
CA SER A 15 -20.30 5.73 -21.86
C SER A 15 -19.31 5.87 -23.01
N ARG A 16 -19.78 5.58 -24.24
CA ARG A 16 -19.00 5.89 -25.45
C ARG A 16 -18.68 7.37 -25.59
N ALA A 17 -19.50 8.26 -25.03
CA ALA A 17 -19.25 9.70 -25.04
C ALA A 17 -18.04 10.07 -24.16
N ASP A 18 -17.86 9.40 -23.02
CA ASP A 18 -16.69 9.57 -22.15
C ASP A 18 -15.40 9.11 -22.84
N ALA A 19 -15.50 7.99 -23.58
CA ALA A 19 -14.39 7.50 -24.40
C ALA A 19 -14.01 8.50 -25.50
N LEU A 20 -14.99 9.06 -26.23
CA LEU A 20 -14.75 10.08 -27.25
C LEU A 20 -14.17 11.38 -26.66
N ALA A 21 -14.66 11.81 -25.50
CA ALA A 21 -14.14 12.96 -24.78
C ALA A 21 -12.67 12.77 -24.41
N SER A 22 -12.31 11.57 -23.93
CA SER A 22 -10.92 11.21 -23.60
C SER A 22 -10.03 11.17 -24.85
N ILE A 23 -10.48 10.56 -25.94
CA ILE A 23 -9.76 10.55 -27.24
C ILE A 23 -9.44 11.98 -27.69
N SER A 24 -10.43 12.87 -27.61
CA SER A 24 -10.27 14.28 -27.97
C SER A 24 -9.33 15.01 -27.02
N ALA A 25 -9.51 14.85 -25.70
CA ALA A 25 -8.72 15.55 -24.68
C ALA A 25 -7.23 15.22 -24.78
N TYR A 26 -6.89 13.97 -25.08
CA TYR A 26 -5.51 13.50 -25.24
C TYR A 26 -4.99 13.61 -26.68
N GLY A 27 -5.79 14.10 -27.63
CA GLY A 27 -5.39 14.24 -29.04
C GLY A 27 -5.01 12.90 -29.70
N MET A 28 -5.63 11.79 -29.28
CA MET A 28 -5.28 10.45 -29.74
C MET A 28 -5.68 10.26 -31.21
N LYS A 29 -4.77 9.69 -32.01
CA LYS A 29 -5.05 9.28 -33.40
C LYS A 29 -5.28 7.78 -33.44
N LEU A 30 -6.55 7.36 -33.44
CA LEU A 30 -6.93 5.95 -33.48
C LEU A 30 -7.22 5.49 -34.92
N PRO A 31 -7.09 4.17 -35.22
CA PRO A 31 -7.47 3.61 -36.52
C PRO A 31 -8.94 3.91 -36.88
N ALA A 32 -9.22 4.05 -38.17
CA ALA A 32 -10.56 4.36 -38.66
C ALA A 32 -11.61 3.33 -38.23
N SER A 33 -11.26 2.03 -38.16
CA SER A 33 -12.14 0.97 -37.68
C SER A 33 -12.54 1.13 -36.21
N VAL A 34 -11.63 1.57 -35.35
CA VAL A 34 -11.89 1.82 -33.93
C VAL A 34 -12.78 3.04 -33.77
N MET A 35 -12.47 4.13 -34.47
CA MET A 35 -13.31 5.33 -34.45
C MET A 35 -14.72 5.04 -34.98
N ALA A 36 -14.85 4.23 -36.03
CA ALA A 36 -16.15 3.81 -36.54
C ALA A 36 -16.95 3.01 -35.50
N HIS A 37 -16.32 2.10 -34.76
CA HIS A 37 -16.98 1.33 -33.70
C HIS A 37 -17.42 2.23 -32.54
N ILE A 38 -16.54 3.06 -31.99
CA ILE A 38 -16.84 3.92 -30.82
C ILE A 38 -17.95 4.95 -31.14
N ASN A 39 -18.03 5.43 -32.39
CA ASN A 39 -19.11 6.33 -32.81
C ASN A 39 -20.45 5.60 -33.07
N SER A 40 -20.50 4.28 -32.96
CA SER A 40 -21.71 3.49 -33.18
C SER A 40 -22.41 3.13 -31.86
N PRO A 41 -23.74 2.90 -31.85
CA PRO A 41 -24.45 2.36 -30.69
C PRO A 41 -23.94 0.98 -30.24
N ALA A 42 -23.22 0.25 -31.09
CA ALA A 42 -22.66 -1.06 -30.73
C ALA A 42 -21.53 -0.97 -29.69
N ALA A 43 -21.00 0.22 -29.42
CA ALA A 43 -20.02 0.47 -28.36
C ALA A 43 -20.67 0.79 -27.01
N ASP A 44 -22.01 0.83 -26.91
CA ASP A 44 -22.69 1.09 -25.65
C ASP A 44 -22.60 -0.10 -24.71
N ALA A 45 -22.05 0.16 -23.52
CA ALA A 45 -22.14 -0.76 -22.40
C ALA A 45 -23.58 -0.82 -21.88
N PRO A 46 -24.03 -1.97 -21.34
CA PRO A 46 -25.31 -2.06 -20.63
C PRO A 46 -25.38 -1.04 -19.47
N SER A 47 -26.53 -0.37 -19.32
CA SER A 47 -26.78 0.52 -18.17
C SER A 47 -26.75 -0.27 -16.85
N PRO A 48 -26.35 0.34 -15.72
CA PRO A 48 -26.49 -0.29 -14.41
C PRO A 48 -27.91 -0.76 -14.08
N ASP A 49 -28.94 -0.09 -14.61
CA ASP A 49 -30.35 -0.44 -14.39
C ASP A 49 -30.89 -1.47 -15.39
N ASP A 50 -30.04 -2.02 -16.26
CA ASP A 50 -30.46 -2.98 -17.27
C ASP A 50 -30.95 -4.29 -16.64
N GLU A 51 -32.08 -4.82 -17.11
CA GLU A 51 -32.69 -6.06 -16.60
C GLU A 51 -31.73 -7.26 -16.66
N ARG A 52 -30.74 -7.22 -17.56
CA ARG A 52 -29.63 -8.20 -17.64
C ARG A 52 -28.86 -8.35 -16.33
N PHE A 53 -28.83 -7.32 -15.49
CA PHE A 53 -28.19 -7.34 -14.17
C PHE A 53 -29.13 -7.66 -13.00
N SER A 54 -30.42 -7.93 -13.24
CA SER A 54 -31.41 -8.21 -12.19
C SER A 54 -31.04 -9.36 -11.24
N ARG A 55 -30.18 -10.27 -11.68
CA ARG A 55 -29.64 -11.41 -10.92
C ARG A 55 -28.13 -11.33 -10.69
N ASN A 56 -27.51 -10.20 -10.97
CA ASN A 56 -26.07 -10.01 -10.80
C ASN A 56 -25.76 -9.85 -9.30
N GLU A 57 -24.76 -10.58 -8.83
CA GLU A 57 -24.22 -10.44 -7.48
C GLU A 57 -22.70 -10.30 -7.57
N VAL A 58 -22.14 -9.44 -6.72
CA VAL A 58 -20.70 -9.21 -6.65
C VAL A 58 -20.25 -9.46 -5.21
N HIS A 59 -19.39 -10.45 -5.03
CA HIS A 59 -18.85 -10.83 -3.73
C HIS A 59 -17.34 -10.56 -3.70
N LEU A 60 -16.91 -9.63 -2.85
CA LEU A 60 -15.50 -9.34 -2.65
C LEU A 60 -14.92 -10.31 -1.63
N ILE A 61 -14.17 -11.31 -2.11
CA ILE A 61 -13.60 -12.36 -1.26
C ILE A 61 -12.17 -12.05 -0.78
N ALA A 62 -11.49 -11.12 -1.44
CA ALA A 62 -10.13 -10.69 -1.12
C ALA A 62 -9.98 -9.20 -1.43
N SER A 63 -9.46 -8.44 -0.46
CA SER A 63 -9.09 -7.03 -0.59
C SER A 63 -8.14 -6.63 0.53
N ALA A 64 -7.53 -5.44 0.41
CA ALA A 64 -6.70 -4.87 1.48
C ALA A 64 -7.50 -4.82 2.81
N GLY A 65 -8.73 -4.31 2.76
CA GLY A 65 -9.63 -4.25 3.91
C GLY A 65 -9.88 -5.62 4.57
N VAL A 66 -10.13 -6.68 3.79
CA VAL A 66 -10.31 -8.04 4.33
C VAL A 66 -9.06 -8.52 5.07
N SER A 67 -7.87 -8.27 4.51
CA SER A 67 -6.60 -8.62 5.16
C SER A 67 -6.35 -7.83 6.45
N LEU A 68 -6.70 -6.54 6.49
CA LEU A 68 -6.55 -5.71 7.68
C LEU A 68 -7.52 -6.13 8.80
N GLU A 69 -8.76 -6.43 8.46
CA GLU A 69 -9.75 -6.96 9.42
C GLU A 69 -9.31 -8.32 9.98
N ALA A 70 -8.73 -9.19 9.15
CA ALA A 70 -8.16 -10.45 9.62
C ALA A 70 -6.98 -10.23 10.59
N ALA A 71 -6.08 -9.28 10.30
CA ALA A 71 -4.99 -8.91 11.20
C ALA A 71 -5.50 -8.30 12.52
N ALA A 72 -6.54 -7.46 12.47
CA ALA A 72 -7.18 -6.88 13.64
C ALA A 72 -7.84 -7.96 14.53
N ALA A 73 -8.53 -8.92 13.92
CA ALA A 73 -9.13 -10.04 14.64
C ALA A 73 -8.08 -10.93 15.33
N GLU A 74 -6.95 -11.18 14.67
CA GLU A 74 -5.83 -11.93 15.27
C GLU A 74 -5.20 -11.17 16.44
N ALA A 75 -4.96 -9.86 16.29
CA ALA A 75 -4.44 -9.03 17.38
C ALA A 75 -5.35 -9.06 18.61
N LYS A 76 -6.67 -8.94 18.40
CA LYS A 76 -7.68 -9.02 19.45
C LYS A 76 -7.67 -10.38 20.16
N ARG A 77 -7.51 -11.48 19.40
CA ARG A 77 -7.34 -12.83 19.98
C ARG A 77 -6.10 -12.94 20.87
N GLN A 78 -5.06 -12.16 20.59
CA GLN A 78 -3.86 -12.07 21.40
C GLN A 78 -3.94 -11.02 22.52
N GLY A 79 -5.11 -10.39 22.73
CA GLY A 79 -5.33 -9.40 23.79
C GLY A 79 -4.78 -8.01 23.49
N VAL A 80 -4.50 -7.70 22.22
CA VAL A 80 -4.06 -6.38 21.76
C VAL A 80 -5.20 -5.73 20.97
N GLU A 81 -5.60 -4.52 21.37
CA GLU A 81 -6.58 -3.75 20.59
C GLU A 81 -5.96 -3.36 19.24
N ALA A 82 -6.73 -3.46 18.16
CA ALA A 82 -6.29 -3.04 16.83
C ALA A 82 -7.14 -1.89 16.33
N VAL A 83 -6.50 -0.93 15.67
CA VAL A 83 -7.16 0.19 15.00
C VAL A 83 -6.72 0.24 13.54
N ILE A 84 -7.69 0.23 12.63
CA ILE A 84 -7.43 0.38 11.19
C ILE A 84 -7.55 1.87 10.86
N LEU A 85 -6.46 2.49 10.42
CA LEU A 85 -6.46 3.90 10.01
C LEU A 85 -7.19 4.09 8.68
N SER A 86 -6.89 3.24 7.70
CA SER A 86 -7.51 3.19 6.37
C SER A 86 -6.91 2.01 5.59
N ASP A 87 -7.68 1.43 4.66
CA ASP A 87 -7.24 0.47 3.65
C ASP A 87 -6.91 1.12 2.29
N ALA A 88 -6.98 2.45 2.22
CA ALA A 88 -6.83 3.25 1.00
C ALA A 88 -5.81 4.39 1.18
N ILE A 89 -4.73 4.16 1.94
CA ILE A 89 -3.66 5.16 2.06
C ILE A 89 -2.83 5.18 0.77
N GLU A 90 -2.80 6.35 0.14
CA GLU A 90 -2.00 6.66 -1.04
C GLU A 90 -1.07 7.85 -0.76
N GLY A 91 -0.06 8.04 -1.62
CA GLY A 91 0.89 9.15 -1.54
C GLY A 91 2.34 8.68 -1.63
N GLU A 92 3.28 9.61 -1.41
CA GLU A 92 4.71 9.32 -1.43
C GLU A 92 5.09 8.54 -0.16
N ALA A 93 5.63 7.32 -0.35
CA ALA A 93 5.93 6.36 0.72
C ALA A 93 6.69 6.97 1.89
N ARG A 94 7.73 7.78 1.62
CA ARG A 94 8.56 8.42 2.66
C ARG A 94 7.78 9.41 3.53
N GLU A 95 6.83 10.14 2.94
CA GLU A 95 6.02 11.14 3.66
C GLU A 95 4.97 10.44 4.52
N VAL A 96 4.30 9.43 3.95
CA VAL A 96 3.33 8.60 4.66
C VAL A 96 4.01 7.87 5.82
N GLY A 97 5.23 7.36 5.64
CA GLY A 97 6.05 6.75 6.69
C GLY A 97 6.38 7.71 7.83
N GLY A 98 6.74 8.96 7.51
CA GLY A 98 6.96 10.01 8.48
C GLY A 98 5.70 10.36 9.30
N VAL A 99 4.54 10.45 8.66
CA VAL A 99 3.25 10.69 9.34
C VAL A 99 2.91 9.53 10.30
N HIS A 100 3.09 8.29 9.87
CA HIS A 100 2.86 7.12 10.74
C HIS A 100 3.81 7.09 11.94
N ALA A 101 5.07 7.50 11.76
CA ALA A 101 6.01 7.63 12.87
C ALA A 101 5.56 8.68 13.88
N ALA A 102 5.01 9.82 13.42
CA ALA A 102 4.47 10.83 14.32
C ALA A 102 3.29 10.30 15.15
N ILE A 103 2.36 9.57 14.52
CA ILE A 103 1.23 8.92 15.22
C ILE A 103 1.76 7.89 16.24
N ALA A 104 2.69 7.03 15.82
CA ALA A 104 3.23 5.99 16.69
C ALA A 104 3.96 6.59 17.92
N ARG A 105 4.70 7.69 17.74
CA ARG A 105 5.33 8.42 18.84
C ARG A 105 4.34 9.08 19.79
N GLU A 106 3.26 9.66 19.25
CA GLU A 106 2.22 10.25 20.09
C GLU A 106 1.57 9.18 20.97
N VAL A 107 1.29 7.99 20.42
CA VAL A 107 0.78 6.85 21.19
C VAL A 107 1.83 6.36 22.20
N ALA A 108 3.09 6.16 21.77
CA ALA A 108 4.17 5.67 22.63
C ALA A 108 4.44 6.57 23.83
N THR A 109 4.40 7.90 23.64
CA THR A 109 4.84 8.87 24.66
C THR A 109 3.70 9.58 25.38
N ARG A 110 2.51 9.67 24.77
CA ARG A 110 1.34 10.38 25.31
C ARG A 110 0.11 9.49 25.45
N ASN A 111 0.16 8.23 25.01
CA ASN A 111 -0.93 7.27 25.09
C ASN A 111 -2.24 7.79 24.45
N ARG A 112 -2.10 8.49 23.31
CA ARG A 112 -3.20 9.04 22.52
C ARG A 112 -2.79 9.12 21.03
N PRO A 113 -3.74 9.18 20.08
CA PRO A 113 -5.19 9.10 20.27
C PRO A 113 -5.67 7.71 20.68
N PHE A 114 -4.79 6.70 20.67
CA PHE A 114 -5.06 5.33 21.08
C PHE A 114 -4.31 4.98 22.36
N SER A 115 -4.87 4.06 23.15
CA SER A 115 -4.24 3.56 24.38
C SER A 115 -3.43 2.30 24.09
N LYS A 116 -2.23 2.22 24.67
CA LYS A 116 -1.34 1.06 24.57
C LYS A 116 -1.79 -0.07 25.53
N PRO A 117 -1.56 -1.34 25.18
CA PRO A 117 -0.97 -1.81 23.92
C PRO A 117 -1.96 -1.70 22.76
N VAL A 118 -1.47 -1.27 21.58
CA VAL A 118 -2.30 -1.15 20.37
C VAL A 118 -1.53 -1.57 19.12
N LEU A 119 -2.23 -2.24 18.21
CA LEU A 119 -1.80 -2.49 16.84
C LEU A 119 -2.46 -1.49 15.89
N VAL A 120 -1.68 -0.57 15.35
CA VAL A 120 -2.14 0.37 14.32
C VAL A 120 -1.93 -0.28 12.96
N LEU A 121 -3.02 -0.43 12.21
CA LEU A 121 -3.07 -1.08 10.91
C LEU A 121 -3.38 -0.05 9.82
N SER A 122 -2.74 -0.19 8.66
CA SER A 122 -3.16 0.51 7.45
C SER A 122 -2.83 -0.31 6.20
N GLY A 123 -3.56 -0.05 5.12
CA GLY A 123 -3.30 -0.58 3.79
C GLY A 123 -3.42 0.51 2.75
N GLY A 124 -3.45 0.10 1.49
CA GLY A 124 -3.49 1.00 0.32
C GLY A 124 -2.27 0.78 -0.55
N GLU A 125 -1.92 1.78 -1.35
CA GLU A 125 -0.84 1.65 -2.32
C GLU A 125 -0.06 2.97 -2.41
N THR A 126 1.09 2.99 -1.76
CA THR A 126 1.98 4.14 -1.82
C THR A 126 2.85 4.11 -3.07
N THR A 127 3.41 5.25 -3.45
CA THR A 127 4.34 5.36 -4.58
C THR A 127 5.68 5.91 -4.14
N VAL A 128 6.72 5.63 -4.93
CA VAL A 128 8.06 6.17 -4.73
C VAL A 128 8.45 6.97 -5.96
N THR A 129 8.72 8.26 -5.78
CA THR A 129 9.36 9.07 -6.80
C THR A 129 10.85 8.72 -6.85
N LEU A 130 11.27 7.99 -7.88
CA LEU A 130 12.67 7.64 -8.08
C LEU A 130 13.51 8.88 -8.45
N ARG A 131 14.47 9.21 -7.60
CA ARG A 131 15.45 10.29 -7.76
C ARG A 131 16.86 9.75 -7.95
N ALA A 132 17.09 8.49 -7.57
CA ALA A 132 18.34 7.76 -7.72
C ALA A 132 18.07 6.30 -8.09
N LYS A 133 19.12 5.57 -8.48
CA LYS A 133 19.06 4.15 -8.87
C LYS A 133 19.41 3.22 -7.70
N GLY A 134 18.79 3.45 -6.54
CA GLY A 134 18.91 2.56 -5.38
C GLY A 134 18.02 1.32 -5.50
N LYS A 135 18.10 0.46 -4.48
CA LYS A 135 17.34 -0.78 -4.34
C LYS A 135 16.23 -0.64 -3.28
N GLY A 136 15.11 -1.29 -3.54
CA GLY A 136 13.95 -1.42 -2.65
C GLY A 136 12.63 -1.09 -3.35
N GLY A 137 11.61 -0.86 -2.54
CA GLY A 137 10.27 -0.49 -2.99
C GLY A 137 9.54 0.39 -1.98
N ARG A 138 8.24 0.56 -2.21
CA ARG A 138 7.38 1.47 -1.45
C ARG A 138 7.25 1.08 0.03
N ASN A 139 7.17 -0.20 0.36
CA ASN A 139 7.02 -0.65 1.75
C ASN A 139 8.32 -0.46 2.54
N SER A 140 9.46 -0.81 1.94
CA SER A 140 10.78 -0.58 2.52
C SER A 140 11.07 0.92 2.63
N GLU A 141 10.71 1.73 1.63
CA GLU A 141 10.92 3.18 1.69
C GLU A 141 10.05 3.86 2.77
N PHE A 142 8.77 3.48 2.84
CA PHE A 142 7.87 3.85 3.93
C PHE A 142 8.48 3.50 5.28
N LEU A 143 8.95 2.27 5.44
CA LEU A 143 9.40 1.78 6.73
C LEU A 143 10.76 2.39 7.13
N LEU A 144 11.63 2.73 6.17
CA LEU A 144 12.87 3.44 6.46
C LEU A 144 12.59 4.86 6.96
N ALA A 145 11.67 5.57 6.31
CA ALA A 145 11.22 6.89 6.77
C ALA A 145 10.56 6.81 8.16
N PHE A 146 9.74 5.77 8.39
CA PHE A 146 9.15 5.48 9.68
C PHE A 146 10.22 5.25 10.76
N ALA A 147 11.20 4.37 10.50
CA ALA A 147 12.30 4.06 11.41
C ALA A 147 13.14 5.30 11.77
N ILE A 148 13.40 6.19 10.80
CA ILE A 148 14.03 7.49 11.05
C ILE A 148 13.20 8.34 11.99
N GLY A 149 11.88 8.38 11.79
CA GLY A 149 10.95 9.15 12.62
C GLY A 149 10.83 8.63 14.05
N ILE A 150 10.91 7.31 14.28
CA ILE A 150 10.78 6.68 15.61
C ILE A 150 12.13 6.40 16.30
N ASN A 151 13.26 6.73 15.68
CA ASN A 151 14.58 6.38 16.20
C ASN A 151 14.76 6.77 17.68
N GLY A 152 15.12 5.78 18.50
CA GLY A 152 15.32 5.92 19.95
C GLY A 152 14.04 5.86 20.79
N VAL A 153 12.87 5.63 20.20
CA VAL A 153 11.60 5.47 20.94
C VAL A 153 11.33 3.99 21.16
N GLU A 154 11.38 3.56 22.42
CA GLU A 154 11.14 2.18 22.82
C GLU A 154 9.66 1.78 22.69
N GLY A 155 9.41 0.47 22.62
CA GLY A 155 8.06 -0.09 22.61
C GLY A 155 7.32 0.00 21.27
N ILE A 156 7.96 0.48 20.20
CA ILE A 156 7.38 0.52 18.84
C ILE A 156 8.04 -0.57 17.98
N HIS A 157 7.22 -1.42 17.36
CA HIS A 157 7.62 -2.43 16.38
C HIS A 157 6.72 -2.33 15.16
N ALA A 158 7.27 -2.48 13.96
CA ALA A 158 6.53 -2.30 12.74
C ALA A 158 6.93 -3.30 11.66
N LEU A 159 5.95 -3.63 10.81
CA LEU A 159 6.08 -4.35 9.55
C LEU A 159 5.37 -3.51 8.48
N ALA A 160 6.01 -3.33 7.34
CA ALA A 160 5.36 -2.90 6.12
C ALA A 160 5.73 -3.90 5.03
N ALA A 161 4.74 -4.46 4.35
CA ALA A 161 4.98 -5.46 3.32
C ALA A 161 3.93 -5.44 2.21
N ASP A 162 4.36 -5.74 0.99
CA ASP A 162 3.49 -6.08 -0.13
C ASP A 162 2.95 -7.51 0.05
N THR A 163 1.66 -7.68 -0.18
CA THR A 163 1.00 -8.96 0.02
C THR A 163 1.32 -9.98 -1.05
N ASP A 164 1.91 -9.57 -2.18
CA ASP A 164 2.39 -10.51 -3.23
C ASP A 164 3.77 -11.13 -2.95
N GLY A 165 4.47 -10.60 -1.96
CA GLY A 165 5.79 -11.07 -1.55
C GLY A 165 6.96 -10.28 -2.14
N ILE A 166 6.73 -9.23 -2.94
CA ILE A 166 7.76 -8.46 -3.65
C ILE A 166 7.52 -6.95 -3.50
N ASP A 167 8.50 -6.23 -2.96
CA ASP A 167 8.46 -4.78 -2.77
C ASP A 167 9.44 -4.06 -3.70
N GLY A 168 8.96 -3.74 -4.89
CA GLY A 168 9.69 -2.97 -5.90
C GLY A 168 10.81 -3.79 -6.55
N SER A 169 12.03 -3.61 -6.06
CA SER A 169 13.22 -4.31 -6.57
C SER A 169 13.80 -5.24 -5.52
N GLU A 170 14.44 -6.33 -5.98
CA GLU A 170 14.94 -7.45 -5.17
C GLU A 170 13.83 -8.46 -4.81
N ASP A 171 14.03 -9.25 -3.74
CA ASP A 171 13.27 -10.45 -3.39
C ASP A 171 12.43 -10.34 -2.10
N ASN A 172 12.51 -9.21 -1.41
CA ASN A 172 11.79 -8.97 -0.16
C ASN A 172 10.38 -8.45 -0.43
N ALA A 173 9.43 -8.79 0.44
CA ALA A 173 8.09 -8.19 0.46
C ALA A 173 8.08 -6.84 1.16
N GLY A 174 9.13 -6.50 1.90
CA GLY A 174 9.21 -5.32 2.74
C GLY A 174 10.25 -5.52 3.84
N ALA A 175 9.99 -5.01 5.04
CA ALA A 175 10.93 -5.12 6.15
C ALA A 175 10.24 -5.03 7.52
N PHE A 176 11.01 -5.30 8.57
CA PHE A 176 10.68 -4.99 9.95
C PHE A 176 11.44 -3.74 10.42
N ALA A 177 10.86 -3.00 11.35
CA ALA A 177 11.55 -1.89 12.01
C ALA A 177 11.11 -1.72 13.47
N ASP A 178 12.01 -1.22 14.30
CA ASP A 178 11.72 -0.79 15.65
C ASP A 178 12.52 0.48 16.01
N GLY A 179 12.35 0.98 17.24
CA GLY A 179 13.07 2.15 17.73
C GLY A 179 14.60 2.03 17.70
N SER A 180 15.15 0.82 17.60
CA SER A 180 16.59 0.55 17.55
C SER A 180 17.14 0.46 16.12
N THR A 181 16.30 0.24 15.10
CA THR A 181 16.72 -0.05 13.72
C THR A 181 17.76 0.95 13.19
N VAL A 182 17.53 2.25 13.34
CA VAL A 182 18.47 3.28 12.84
C VAL A 182 19.80 3.27 13.60
N SER A 183 19.79 2.94 14.90
CA SER A 183 21.02 2.78 15.66
C SER A 183 21.83 1.57 15.20
N ARG A 184 21.16 0.46 14.87
CA ARG A 184 21.79 -0.73 14.28
C ARG A 184 22.37 -0.43 12.90
N MET A 185 21.65 0.30 12.05
CA MET A 185 22.16 0.73 10.74
C MET A 185 23.42 1.58 10.90
N ARG A 186 23.43 2.54 11.85
CA ARG A 186 24.61 3.35 12.14
C ARG A 186 25.79 2.50 12.61
N SER A 187 25.57 1.53 13.49
CA SER A 187 26.61 0.59 13.94
C SER A 187 27.16 -0.28 12.81
N ALA A 188 26.36 -0.55 11.77
CA ALA A 188 26.77 -1.22 10.54
C ALA A 188 27.42 -0.29 9.50
N GLY A 189 27.62 1.00 9.82
CA GLY A 189 28.20 1.98 8.89
C GLY A 189 27.23 2.50 7.82
N VAL A 190 25.92 2.32 8.02
CA VAL A 190 24.87 2.76 7.09
C VAL A 190 24.14 3.99 7.64
N ASP A 191 24.10 5.06 6.85
CA ASP A 191 23.28 6.25 7.13
C ASP A 191 21.87 6.06 6.54
N ALA A 192 20.89 5.84 7.40
CA ALA A 192 19.49 5.68 7.04
C ALA A 192 18.93 6.86 6.21
N LYS A 193 19.29 8.11 6.53
CA LYS A 193 18.81 9.28 5.79
C LYS A 193 19.42 9.34 4.40
N ALA A 194 20.70 9.00 4.27
CA ALA A 194 21.36 8.92 2.97
C ALA A 194 20.75 7.79 2.11
N MET A 195 20.46 6.62 2.69
CA MET A 195 19.79 5.53 1.98
C MET A 195 18.39 5.91 1.52
N LEU A 196 17.61 6.61 2.37
CA LEU A 196 16.29 7.11 1.98
C LEU A 196 16.36 8.15 0.85
N ALA A 197 17.32 9.07 0.91
CA ALA A 197 17.54 10.05 -0.14
C ALA A 197 17.97 9.40 -1.47
N GLY A 198 18.68 8.28 -1.41
CA GLY A 198 19.16 7.51 -2.55
C GLY A 198 18.19 6.45 -3.08
N ASN A 199 16.92 6.42 -2.66
CA ASN A 199 15.95 5.36 -2.96
C ASN A 199 16.53 3.96 -2.73
N ASN A 200 17.32 3.79 -1.66
CA ASN A 200 18.11 2.59 -1.40
C ASN A 200 17.74 1.92 -0.07
N ALA A 201 16.43 1.86 0.22
CA ALA A 201 15.92 1.33 1.48
C ALA A 201 16.25 -0.15 1.70
N TRP A 202 16.31 -0.95 0.62
CA TRP A 202 16.69 -2.35 0.70
C TRP A 202 18.08 -2.53 1.33
N THR A 203 19.08 -1.75 0.87
CA THR A 203 20.45 -1.85 1.41
C THR A 203 20.48 -1.50 2.90
N ALA A 204 19.65 -0.53 3.33
CA ALA A 204 19.56 -0.15 4.73
C ALA A 204 19.08 -1.31 5.61
N PHE A 205 17.97 -1.96 5.24
CA PHE A 205 17.42 -3.08 6.01
C PHE A 205 18.24 -4.36 5.87
N ASN A 206 18.83 -4.60 4.70
CA ASN A 206 19.73 -5.73 4.49
C ASN A 206 20.95 -5.67 5.43
N ALA A 207 21.53 -4.47 5.63
CA ALA A 207 22.69 -4.27 6.49
C ALA A 207 22.44 -4.64 7.96
N VAL A 208 21.17 -4.71 8.38
CA VAL A 208 20.77 -5.03 9.76
C VAL A 208 19.94 -6.31 9.89
N GLY A 209 19.73 -7.04 8.79
CA GLY A 209 19.01 -8.32 8.77
C GLY A 209 17.50 -8.21 8.96
N ASP A 210 16.91 -7.06 8.63
CA ASP A 210 15.50 -6.75 8.92
C ASP A 210 14.56 -6.93 7.71
N LEU A 211 15.07 -7.39 6.57
CA LEU A 211 14.23 -7.63 5.39
C LEU A 211 13.22 -8.75 5.67
N PHE A 212 11.98 -8.56 5.20
CA PHE A 212 10.95 -9.59 5.24
C PHE A 212 10.89 -10.30 3.88
N VAL A 213 11.32 -11.56 3.84
CA VAL A 213 11.45 -12.35 2.61
C VAL A 213 10.60 -13.62 2.71
N PRO A 214 9.25 -13.52 2.62
CA PRO A 214 8.36 -14.68 2.71
C PRO A 214 8.38 -15.56 1.45
N GLY A 215 8.94 -15.05 0.34
CA GLY A 215 8.74 -15.64 -0.98
C GLY A 215 7.37 -15.28 -1.59
N PRO A 216 7.05 -15.81 -2.79
CA PRO A 216 5.80 -15.52 -3.46
C PRO A 216 4.61 -16.07 -2.67
N THR A 217 3.63 -15.23 -2.40
CA THR A 217 2.44 -15.60 -1.59
C THR A 217 1.31 -16.19 -2.44
N GLY A 218 1.31 -15.91 -3.75
CA GLY A 218 0.25 -16.34 -4.67
C GLY A 218 -1.02 -15.50 -4.63
N THR A 219 -1.00 -14.34 -3.98
CA THR A 219 -2.10 -13.36 -3.96
C THR A 219 -1.58 -11.94 -4.05
N ASN A 220 -2.41 -10.95 -4.36
CA ASN A 220 -2.05 -9.53 -4.25
C ASN A 220 -3.30 -8.73 -3.87
N VAL A 221 -3.25 -8.10 -2.70
CA VAL A 221 -4.25 -7.15 -2.19
C VAL A 221 -3.57 -5.90 -1.64
N ASN A 222 -2.49 -5.47 -2.31
CA ASN A 222 -1.66 -4.29 -2.05
C ASN A 222 -0.85 -4.37 -0.74
N ASP A 223 -0.50 -3.20 -0.19
CA ASP A 223 0.36 -3.08 1.00
C ASP A 223 -0.41 -3.39 2.28
N LEU A 224 0.26 -4.08 3.22
CA LEU A 224 -0.14 -4.20 4.62
C LEU A 224 0.92 -3.59 5.52
N ARG A 225 0.49 -2.65 6.37
CA ARG A 225 1.33 -1.99 7.37
C ARG A 225 0.76 -2.25 8.77
N ALA A 226 1.60 -2.76 9.65
CA ALA A 226 1.24 -3.12 11.01
C ALA A 226 2.26 -2.54 11.99
N ILE A 227 1.81 -1.68 12.90
CA ILE A 227 2.65 -0.98 13.88
C ILE A 227 2.14 -1.31 15.28
N LEU A 228 2.87 -2.15 16.00
CA LEU A 228 2.60 -2.51 17.38
C LEU A 228 3.28 -1.52 18.32
N ILE A 229 2.51 -0.99 19.28
CA ILE A 229 2.99 -0.03 20.28
C ILE A 229 2.64 -0.56 21.66
N ARG A 230 3.67 -0.76 22.51
CA ARG A 230 3.58 -1.33 23.87
C ARG A 230 3.75 -0.28 24.97
#